data_AF-A0AAV0BP23-F1
#
_entry.id   AF-A0AAV0BP23-F1
#
_cell.length_a   1.000
_cell.length_b   1.000
_cell.length_c   1.000
_cell.angle_alpha   90.00
_cell.angle_beta   90.00
_cell.angle_gamma   90.00
#
_symmetry.space_group_name_H-M   'P 1'
#
loop_
_entity.id
_entity.type
_entity.pdbx_description
1 polymer ?
#
loop_
_entity_poly.entity_id
_entity_poly.type
_entity_poly.pdbx_seq_one_letter_code
_entity_poly.pdbx_strand_id
1 'polypeptide(L)'
;MVYLRSWDSFVMESIKLYQSDPQKTRYCFRWRQDLGLLVLKVTDDRKCLKFKTRSAVYLNRFDQFNRTMIQKIQNRNQVQQSADSQTTGGNKDK
;
A
#
# COMPACT_ATOMS: atom_id res chain seq x y z
N MET A 1 17.08 3.39 8.59
CA MET A 1 16.12 2.25 8.56
C MET A 1 15.35 2.25 9.87
N VAL A 2 14.05 2.57 9.87
CA VAL A 2 13.26 2.75 11.11
C VAL A 2 12.13 1.73 11.18
N TYR A 3 11.92 1.14 12.35
CA TYR A 3 10.75 0.29 12.63
C TYR A 3 9.59 1.15 13.12
N LEU A 4 8.49 1.13 12.39
CA LEU A 4 7.23 1.74 12.82
C LEU A 4 6.55 0.82 13.83
N ARG A 5 6.05 1.40 14.92
CA ARG A 5 5.36 0.66 15.99
C ARG A 5 3.88 0.44 15.70
N SER A 6 3.24 1.39 15.03
CA SER A 6 1.84 1.31 14.61
C SER A 6 1.73 0.70 13.22
N TRP A 7 0.79 -0.24 13.07
CA TRP A 7 0.42 -0.83 11.78
C TRP A 7 -0.13 0.22 10.82
N ASP A 8 -1.01 1.10 11.31
CA ASP A 8 -1.71 2.07 10.45
C ASP A 8 -0.73 3.10 9.90
N SER A 9 0.23 3.55 10.73
CA SER A 9 1.32 4.42 10.28
C SER A 9 2.18 3.73 9.22
N PHE A 10 2.46 2.43 9.39
CA PHE A 10 3.23 1.67 8.40
C PHE A 10 2.52 1.58 7.05
N VAL A 11 1.23 1.25 7.05
CA VAL A 11 0.44 1.15 5.81
C VAL A 11 0.33 2.51 5.13
N MET A 12 -0.01 3.56 5.87
CA MET A 12 -0.15 4.91 5.35
C MET A 12 1.16 5.43 4.73
N GLU A 13 2.29 5.31 5.44
CA GLU A 13 3.57 5.76 4.92
C GLU A 13 4.05 4.91 3.73
N SER A 14 3.74 3.60 3.72
CA SER A 14 4.09 2.72 2.61
C SER A 14 3.35 3.08 1.33
N ILE A 15 2.05 3.38 1.44
CA ILE A 15 1.25 3.83 0.30
C ILE A 15 1.74 5.19 -0.19
N LYS A 16 2.05 6.12 0.72
CA LYS A 16 2.60 7.43 0.36
C LYS A 16 3.94 7.31 -0.36
N LEU A 17 4.81 6.41 0.10
CA LEU A 17 6.10 6.16 -0.54
C LEU A 17 5.91 5.59 -1.95
N TYR A 18 5.00 4.62 -2.10
CA TYR A 18 4.65 4.06 -3.40
C TYR A 18 4.10 5.12 -4.37
N GLN A 19 3.23 6.01 -3.89
CA GLN A 19 2.68 7.10 -4.72
C GLN A 19 3.76 8.10 -5.17
N SER A 20 4.81 8.31 -4.37
CA SER A 20 5.90 9.22 -4.75
C SER A 20 6.83 8.65 -5.82
N ASP A 21 7.17 7.37 -5.74
CA ASP A 21 8.00 6.70 -6.75
C ASP A 21 7.57 5.24 -6.92
N PRO A 22 6.59 4.97 -7.80
CA PRO A 22 6.08 3.62 -8.04
C PRO A 22 7.12 2.67 -8.63
N GLN A 23 8.07 3.20 -9.43
CA GLN A 23 9.04 2.41 -10.19
C GLN A 23 10.18 1.91 -9.30
N LYS A 24 10.63 2.73 -8.34
CA LYS A 24 11.71 2.34 -7.42
C LYS A 24 11.22 1.68 -6.14
N THR A 25 9.96 1.89 -5.77
CA THR A 25 9.41 1.33 -4.53
C THR A 25 9.32 -0.19 -4.60
N ARG A 26 9.98 -0.86 -3.66
CA ARG A 26 9.97 -2.32 -3.50
C ARG A 26 9.37 -2.69 -2.16
N TYR A 27 8.44 -3.64 -2.21
CA TYR A 27 7.81 -4.26 -1.05
C TYR A 27 8.36 -5.67 -0.85
N CYS A 28 8.80 -5.97 0.37
CA CYS A 28 9.28 -7.30 0.75
C CYS A 28 8.67 -7.70 2.09
N PHE A 29 8.37 -8.99 2.24
CA PHE A 29 8.04 -9.57 3.53
C PHE A 29 8.85 -10.85 3.77
N ARG A 30 9.04 -11.19 5.04
CA ARG A 30 9.64 -12.45 5.46
C ARG A 30 8.87 -13.00 6.64
N TRP A 31 8.43 -14.24 6.51
CA TRP A 31 7.91 -15.04 7.61
C TRP A 31 9.03 -15.88 8.22
N ARG A 32 9.08 -15.91 9.55
CA ARG A 32 10.04 -16.68 10.35
C ARG A 32 9.27 -17.61 11.28
N GLN A 33 9.02 -18.83 10.83
CA GLN A 33 8.23 -19.83 11.56
C GLN A 33 8.85 -20.18 12.92
N ASP A 34 10.19 -20.28 12.97
CA ASP A 34 10.98 -20.54 14.18
C ASP A 34 10.68 -19.55 15.32
N LEU A 35 10.38 -18.30 14.97
CA LEU A 35 10.08 -17.24 15.92
C LEU A 35 8.61 -16.82 15.94
N GLY A 36 7.77 -17.34 15.04
CA GLY A 36 6.44 -16.78 14.78
C GLY A 36 6.49 -15.28 14.45
N LEU A 37 7.50 -14.83 13.70
CA LEU A 37 7.76 -13.41 13.46
C LEU A 37 7.51 -13.05 11.98
N LEU A 38 6.58 -12.13 11.75
CA LEU A 38 6.39 -11.48 10.46
C LEU A 38 7.21 -10.19 10.40
N VAL A 39 8.00 -10.03 9.34
CA VAL A 39 8.78 -8.80 9.07
C VAL A 39 8.39 -8.26 7.70
N LEU A 40 7.97 -7.00 7.65
CA LEU A 40 7.62 -6.26 6.44
C LEU A 40 8.63 -5.14 6.19
N LYS A 41 8.91 -4.86 4.93
CA LYS A 41 9.79 -3.78 4.48
C LYS A 41 9.24 -3.15 3.20
N VAL A 42 9.18 -1.82 3.16
CA VAL A 42 8.91 -1.04 1.94
C VAL A 42 10.03 0.01 1.80
N THR A 43 10.61 0.12 0.60
CA THR A 43 11.74 1.03 0.36
C THR A 43 11.87 1.47 -1.09
N ASP A 44 12.35 2.69 -1.31
CA ASP A 44 12.69 3.32 -2.60
C ASP A 44 14.21 3.58 -2.71
N ASP A 45 15.02 2.83 -1.96
CA ASP A 45 16.47 3.01 -1.74
C ASP A 45 16.89 4.25 -0.92
N ARG A 46 15.99 5.20 -0.67
CA ARG A 46 16.26 6.39 0.16
C ARG A 46 15.60 6.28 1.53
N LYS A 47 14.29 6.07 1.54
CA LYS A 47 13.48 5.81 2.75
C LYS A 47 13.27 4.31 2.87
N CYS A 48 13.42 3.80 4.08
CA CYS A 48 13.15 2.40 4.39
C CYS A 48 12.26 2.28 5.62
N LEU A 49 11.03 1.83 5.35
CA LEU A 49 9.98 1.57 6.32
C LEU A 49 10.00 0.10 6.69
N LYS A 50 10.00 -0.21 7.98
CA LYS A 50 9.92 -1.57 8.47
C LYS A 50 8.81 -1.73 9.49
N PHE A 51 8.17 -2.88 9.48
CA PHE A 51 7.24 -3.30 10.53
C PHE A 51 7.56 -4.75 10.89
N LYS A 52 7.48 -5.09 12.18
CA LYS A 52 7.64 -6.47 12.63
C LYS A 52 6.63 -6.77 13.73
N THR A 53 6.06 -7.96 13.70
CA THR A 53 5.06 -8.37 14.67
C THR A 53 5.10 -9.87 14.89
N ARG A 54 4.77 -10.29 16.12
CA ARG A 54 4.52 -11.68 16.49
C ARG A 54 3.02 -11.97 16.68
N SER A 55 2.18 -10.93 16.65
CA SER A 55 0.75 -11.07 16.91
C SER A 55 0.04 -11.56 15.66
N ALA A 56 -0.68 -12.67 15.82
CA ALA A 56 -1.48 -13.29 14.76
C ALA A 56 -2.61 -12.38 14.24
N VAL A 57 -3.08 -11.41 15.05
CA VAL A 57 -4.09 -10.42 14.63
C VAL A 57 -3.65 -9.65 13.39
N TYR A 58 -2.34 -9.39 13.26
CA TYR A 58 -1.80 -8.68 12.12
C TYR A 58 -1.58 -9.55 10.89
N LEU A 59 -1.72 -10.89 10.98
CA LEU A 59 -1.62 -11.78 9.81
C LEU A 59 -2.78 -11.56 8.84
N ASN A 60 -4.01 -11.42 9.36
CA ASN A 60 -5.18 -11.11 8.55
C ASN A 60 -5.06 -9.73 7.91
N ARG A 61 -4.58 -8.73 8.66
CA ARG A 61 -4.33 -7.37 8.14
C ARG A 61 -3.22 -7.37 7.10
N PHE A 62 -2.20 -8.20 7.28
CA PHE A 62 -1.11 -8.39 6.33
C PHE A 62 -1.61 -8.96 5.01
N ASP A 63 -2.48 -9.97 5.01
CA ASP A 63 -3.02 -10.53 3.77
C ASP A 63 -3.75 -9.46 2.94
N GLN A 64 -4.58 -8.65 3.61
CA GLN A 64 -5.26 -7.52 2.97
C GLN A 64 -4.27 -6.51 2.37
N PHE A 65 -3.27 -6.09 3.15
CA PHE A 65 -2.24 -5.15 2.67
C PHE A 65 -1.40 -5.73 1.52
N ASN A 66 -1.05 -7.01 1.58
CA ASN A 66 -0.30 -7.69 0.54
C ASN A 66 -1.05 -7.70 -0.79
N ARG A 67 -2.36 -8.02 -0.76
CA ARG A 67 -3.22 -7.95 -1.95
C ARG A 67 -3.26 -6.54 -2.54
N THR A 68 -3.45 -5.51 -1.70
CA THR A 68 -3.45 -4.12 -2.15
C THR A 68 -2.13 -3.72 -2.80
N MET A 69 -0.98 -4.11 -2.22
CA MET A 69 0.33 -3.80 -2.80
C MET A 69 0.54 -4.50 -4.14
N ILE A 70 0.21 -5.79 -4.25
CA ILE A 70 0.29 -6.54 -5.52
C ILE A 70 -0.61 -5.89 -6.59
N GLN A 71 -1.82 -5.50 -6.22
CA GLN A 71 -2.75 -4.82 -7.14
C GLN A 71 -2.29 -3.43 -7.59
N LYS A 72 -1.47 -2.75 -6.80
CA LYS A 72 -0.91 -1.45 -7.16
C LYS A 72 0.34 -1.59 -8.03
N ILE A 73 1.20 -2.55 -7.70
CA ILE A 73 2.50 -2.80 -8.36
C ILE A 73 2.32 -3.54 -9.70
N GLN A 74 1.22 -4.27 -9.89
CA GLN A 74 0.95 -4.89 -11.19
C GLN A 74 0.96 -3.83 -12.29
N ASN A 75 1.68 -4.10 -13.39
CA ASN A 75 1.80 -3.22 -14.55
C ASN A 75 0.54 -3.28 -15.42
N ARG A 76 -0.64 -3.23 -14.78
CA ARG A 76 -1.90 -3.04 -15.48
C ARG A 76 -2.10 -1.55 -15.62
N ASN A 77 -2.08 -1.06 -16.86
CA ASN A 77 -2.62 0.26 -17.19
C ASN A 77 -4.07 0.30 -16.69
N GLN A 78 -4.28 0.82 -15.48
CA GLN A 78 -5.62 1.18 -15.05
C GLN A 78 -6.01 2.34 -15.96
N VAL A 79 -6.85 2.06 -16.94
CA VAL A 79 -7.63 3.07 -17.64
C VAL A 79 -8.27 3.89 -16.52
N GLN A 80 -7.73 5.09 -16.30
CA GLN A 80 -8.19 5.99 -15.25
C GLN A 80 -9.66 6.29 -15.56
N GLN A 81 -10.58 5.66 -14.82
CA GLN A 81 -11.95 6.12 -14.71
C GLN A 81 -11.93 7.36 -13.81
N SER A 82 -11.46 8.48 -14.34
CA SER A 82 -11.93 9.79 -13.92
C SER A 82 -13.36 9.92 -14.46
N ALA A 83 -14.33 9.51 -13.66
CA ALA A 83 -15.68 10.04 -13.77
C ALA A 83 -15.58 11.52 -13.38
N ASP A 84 -15.15 12.34 -14.34
CA ASP A 84 -15.17 13.79 -14.23
C ASP A 84 -16.62 14.21 -13.95
N SER A 85 -16.76 14.90 -12.84
CA SER A 85 -17.94 15.70 -12.55
C SER A 85 -18.04 16.79 -13.60
N GLN A 86 -19.04 16.73 -14.47
CA GLN A 86 -19.54 17.91 -15.20
C GLN A 86 -21.04 18.07 -14.97
N THR A 87 -21.32 19.10 -14.18
CA THR A 87 -22.57 19.84 -14.07
C THR A 87 -22.74 20.73 -15.31
N THR A 88 -23.88 20.67 -16.01
CA THR A 88 -24.49 21.72 -16.86
C THR A 88 -25.79 21.09 -17.39
N GLY A 89 -27.00 21.57 -17.15
CA GLY A 89 -27.55 22.90 -17.41
C GLY A 89 -28.87 22.68 -18.16
N GLY A 90 -29.96 23.36 -17.76
CA GLY A 90 -31.31 23.11 -18.28
C GLY A 90 -31.47 23.35 -19.79
N ASN A 91 -32.50 22.76 -20.40
CA ASN A 91 -33.68 23.50 -20.85
C ASN A 91 -34.75 22.51 -21.36
N LYS A 92 -35.99 22.63 -20.91
CA LYS A 92 -37.13 21.91 -21.49
C LYS A 92 -38.17 22.96 -21.87
N ASP A 93 -37.84 23.72 -22.91
CA ASP A 93 -38.75 24.64 -23.58
C ASP A 93 -39.11 24.09 -24.95
N LYS A 94 -40.44 24.00 -25.18
CA LYS A 94 -41.19 23.68 -26.40
C LYS A 94 -41.25 22.23 -26.88
#